data_AF-A0A7U4TI13-F1
#
_entry.id   AF-A0A7U4TI13-F1
#
_cell.length_a   1.000
_cell.length_b   1.000
_cell.length_c   1.000
_cell.angle_alpha   90.00
_cell.angle_beta   90.00
_cell.angle_gamma   90.00
#
_symmetry.space_group_name_H-M   'P 1'
#
loop_
_entity.id
_entity.type
_entity.pdbx_description
1 polymer ?
#
loop_
_entity_poly.entity_id
_entity_poly.type
_entity_poly.pdbx_seq_one_letter_code
_entity_poly.pdbx_strand_id
1 'polypeptide(L)'
;MKIGRVSLSGIFKFTQIREWYPFVKWGGIALCAAILVIGTAVLVSIQKKQQYFRSRVLKDASRILWEKTTAHILLMNNKNNIKKGAQQIVLKIIPTDIELHGNIKPKELLSKLESSAYGYDYIPEELAEKLWNAMAEPDGSIYFEKEKDVGIESVYFSESQIEEDLFQGVDVELRVQHIPTALSKYTSIHDIKGKIIVARIAVKTIDNPYIGWVRVNLETRAGPLILHFPPKQIANGKLISSYVRYVGIFLDDEKFRF
;
A
#
# COMPACT_ATOMS: atom_id res chain seq x y z
N MET A 1 -58.01 7.33 83.62
CA MET A 1 -57.34 6.64 82.50
C MET A 1 -56.99 7.70 81.45
N LYS A 2 -55.72 8.13 81.36
CA LYS A 2 -55.27 9.11 80.35
C LYS A 2 -54.76 8.34 79.13
N ILE A 3 -55.49 8.38 78.02
CA ILE A 3 -55.00 7.87 76.73
C ILE A 3 -54.28 9.04 76.05
N GLY A 4 -52.97 8.89 75.87
CA GLY A 4 -52.13 9.89 75.21
C GLY A 4 -52.52 10.08 73.75
N ARG A 5 -52.65 11.35 73.33
CA ARG A 5 -52.72 11.71 71.91
C ARG A 5 -51.39 11.35 71.25
N VAL A 6 -51.39 10.32 70.42
CA VAL A 6 -50.29 10.05 69.49
C VAL A 6 -50.35 11.12 68.39
N SER A 7 -49.27 11.86 68.23
CA SER A 7 -49.15 12.95 67.27
C SER A 7 -49.16 12.41 65.83
N LEU A 8 -50.21 12.72 65.06
CA LEU A 8 -50.37 12.44 63.62
C LEU A 8 -49.32 13.13 62.73
N SER A 9 -48.51 14.05 63.28
CA SER A 9 -47.45 14.75 62.54
C SER A 9 -46.27 13.85 62.12
N GLY A 10 -46.08 12.69 62.78
CA GLY A 10 -45.00 11.74 62.44
C GLY A 10 -45.30 10.87 61.22
N ILE A 11 -46.58 10.51 61.01
CA ILE A 11 -47.00 9.59 59.94
C ILE A 11 -47.05 10.30 58.58
N PHE A 12 -47.46 11.57 58.55
CA PHE A 12 -47.47 12.39 57.33
C PHE A 12 -46.06 12.70 56.79
N LYS A 13 -45.04 12.80 57.67
CA LYS A 13 -43.65 12.93 57.23
C LYS A 13 -43.09 11.64 56.63
N PHE A 14 -43.56 10.47 57.10
CA PHE A 14 -43.06 9.17 56.63
C PHE A 14 -43.62 8.76 55.26
N THR A 15 -44.87 9.12 54.95
CA THR A 15 -45.49 8.86 53.65
C THR A 15 -44.90 9.72 52.54
N GLN A 16 -44.60 11.00 52.81
CA GLN A 16 -43.89 11.86 51.85
C GLN A 16 -42.49 11.30 51.52
N ILE A 17 -41.73 10.80 52.48
CA ILE A 17 -40.40 10.22 52.20
C ILE A 17 -40.48 8.97 51.29
N ARG A 18 -41.58 8.22 51.37
CA ARG A 18 -41.77 6.96 50.64
C ARG A 18 -42.10 7.15 49.16
N GLU A 19 -42.80 8.22 48.79
CA GLU A 19 -43.08 8.58 47.39
C GLU A 19 -41.87 9.20 46.67
N TRP A 20 -40.98 9.87 47.40
CA TRP A 20 -39.76 10.48 46.84
C TRP A 20 -38.63 9.47 46.60
N TYR A 21 -38.60 8.36 47.34
CA TYR A 21 -37.58 7.33 47.21
C TYR A 21 -37.46 6.73 45.79
N PRO A 22 -38.54 6.31 45.10
CA PRO A 22 -38.44 5.83 43.73
C PRO A 22 -37.97 6.93 42.76
N PHE A 23 -38.43 8.18 42.91
CA PHE A 23 -38.00 9.30 42.05
C PHE A 23 -36.50 9.59 42.20
N VAL A 24 -35.98 9.63 43.43
CA VAL A 24 -34.55 9.82 43.72
C VAL A 24 -33.73 8.63 43.20
N LYS A 25 -34.23 7.40 43.34
CA LYS A 25 -33.57 6.19 42.82
C LYS A 25 -33.46 6.19 41.29
N TRP A 26 -34.55 6.47 40.58
CA TRP A 26 -34.54 6.55 39.11
C TRP A 26 -33.72 7.73 38.59
N GLY A 27 -33.76 8.88 39.28
CA GLY A 27 -32.89 10.03 38.99
C GLY A 27 -31.41 9.70 39.16
N GLY A 28 -31.03 8.99 40.22
CA GLY A 28 -29.67 8.52 40.44
C GLY A 28 -29.20 7.52 39.39
N ILE A 29 -30.05 6.56 39.00
CA ILE A 29 -29.75 5.60 37.92
C ILE A 29 -29.57 6.32 36.58
N ALA A 30 -30.45 7.27 36.26
CA ALA A 30 -30.35 8.06 35.03
C ALA A 30 -29.06 8.90 34.99
N LEU A 31 -28.67 9.51 36.11
CA LEU A 31 -27.41 10.24 36.23
C LEU A 31 -26.20 9.31 36.05
N CYS A 32 -26.19 8.13 36.68
CA CYS A 32 -25.13 7.14 36.49
C CYS A 32 -25.02 6.67 35.04
N ALA A 33 -26.16 6.42 34.38
CA ALA A 33 -26.19 6.05 32.97
C ALA A 33 -25.65 7.18 32.08
N ALA A 34 -26.01 8.44 32.35
CA ALA A 34 -25.50 9.60 31.62
C ALA A 34 -23.97 9.75 31.79
N ILE A 35 -23.45 9.59 33.01
CA ILE A 35 -22.00 9.62 33.27
C ILE A 35 -21.28 8.51 32.50
N LEU A 36 -21.86 7.31 32.44
CA LEU A 36 -21.27 6.17 31.72
C LEU A 36 -21.26 6.40 30.20
N VAL A 37 -22.34 6.93 29.64
CA VAL A 37 -22.41 7.30 28.21
C VAL A 37 -21.41 8.41 27.87
N ILE A 38 -21.29 9.45 28.71
CA ILE A 38 -20.30 10.51 28.49
C ILE A 38 -18.88 9.96 28.61
N GLY A 39 -18.59 9.14 29.62
CA GLY A 39 -17.28 8.51 29.83
C GLY A 39 -16.86 7.64 28.66
N THR A 40 -17.77 6.82 28.12
CA THR A 40 -17.51 5.98 26.94
C THR A 40 -17.29 6.82 25.68
N ALA A 41 -18.08 7.88 25.46
CA ALA A 41 -17.88 8.80 24.34
C ALA A 41 -16.52 9.51 24.38
N VAL A 42 -16.10 9.96 25.57
CA VAL A 42 -14.77 10.57 25.79
C VAL A 42 -13.66 9.56 25.51
N LEU A 43 -13.79 8.32 26.01
CA LEU A 43 -12.79 7.27 25.80
C LEU A 43 -12.63 6.92 24.31
N VAL A 44 -13.74 6.79 23.58
CA VAL A 44 -13.73 6.59 22.11
C VAL A 44 -13.06 7.77 21.40
N SER A 45 -13.32 9.01 21.83
CA SER A 45 -12.68 10.20 21.25
C SER A 45 -11.17 10.22 21.46
N ILE A 46 -10.70 9.86 22.67
CA ILE A 46 -9.27 9.75 22.99
C ILE A 46 -8.62 8.66 22.15
N GLN A 47 -9.24 7.48 22.05
CA GLN A 47 -8.73 6.37 21.24
C GLN A 47 -8.61 6.76 19.76
N LYS A 48 -9.64 7.43 19.19
CA LYS A 48 -9.59 7.93 17.81
C LYS A 48 -8.44 8.92 17.59
N LYS A 49 -8.23 9.86 18.53
CA LYS A 49 -7.10 10.81 18.46
C LYS A 49 -5.75 10.12 18.52
N GLN A 50 -5.58 9.14 19.42
CA GLN A 50 -4.35 8.37 19.52
C GLN A 50 -4.08 7.55 18.26
N GLN A 51 -5.10 6.91 17.69
CA GLN A 51 -4.99 6.17 16.42
C GLN A 51 -4.60 7.10 15.27
N TYR A 52 -5.25 8.27 15.15
CA TYR A 52 -4.91 9.27 14.13
C TYR A 52 -3.46 9.76 14.27
N PHE A 53 -3.05 10.10 15.49
CA PHE A 53 -1.68 10.53 15.76
C PHE A 53 -0.67 9.43 15.39
N ARG A 54 -0.91 8.19 15.82
CA ARG A 54 -0.05 7.05 15.49
C ARG A 54 0.05 6.83 13.98
N SER A 55 -1.08 6.86 13.26
CA SER A 55 -1.10 6.73 11.81
C SER A 55 -0.29 7.82 11.12
N ARG A 56 -0.41 9.08 11.57
CA ARG A 56 0.35 10.20 11.01
C ARG A 56 1.86 10.08 11.26
N VAL A 57 2.26 9.73 12.48
CA VAL A 57 3.68 9.53 12.83
C VAL A 57 4.27 8.40 12.00
N LEU A 58 3.55 7.28 11.86
CA LEU A 58 3.99 6.15 11.03
C LEU A 58 4.12 6.53 9.55
N LYS A 59 3.15 7.31 9.02
CA LYS A 59 3.20 7.83 7.66
C LYS A 59 4.39 8.76 7.43
N ASP A 60 4.68 9.64 8.38
CA ASP A 60 5.82 10.56 8.27
C ASP A 60 7.17 9.84 8.43
N ALA A 61 7.26 8.83 9.30
CA ALA A 61 8.46 8.03 9.48
C ALA A 61 8.76 7.13 8.27
N SER A 62 7.72 6.60 7.63
CA SER A 62 7.82 5.75 6.44
C SER A 62 7.68 6.52 5.12
N ARG A 63 7.84 7.85 5.15
CA ARG A 63 7.75 8.70 3.96
C ARG A 63 8.80 8.28 2.93
N ILE A 64 8.37 8.05 1.70
CA ILE A 64 9.23 7.67 0.58
C ILE A 64 9.88 8.94 0.02
N LEU A 65 11.19 8.92 -0.11
CA LEU A 65 12.00 9.93 -0.78
C LEU A 65 12.17 9.50 -2.23
N TRP A 66 11.15 9.75 -3.05
CA TRP A 66 11.09 9.30 -4.44
C TRP A 66 12.29 9.78 -5.26
N GLU A 67 12.78 10.99 -4.98
CA GLU A 67 13.95 11.58 -5.64
C GLU A 67 15.26 10.85 -5.34
N LYS A 68 15.33 10.06 -4.26
CA LYS A 68 16.50 9.26 -3.87
C LYS A 68 16.34 7.77 -4.15
N THR A 69 15.17 7.37 -4.61
CA THR A 69 14.87 5.96 -4.93
C THR A 69 15.66 5.56 -6.16
N THR A 70 16.21 4.34 -6.17
CA THR A 70 16.89 3.77 -7.35
C THR A 70 16.26 2.46 -7.73
N ALA A 71 16.30 2.11 -9.01
CA ALA A 71 16.00 0.78 -9.49
C ALA A 71 17.28 0.13 -9.99
N HIS A 72 17.36 -1.18 -9.87
CA HIS A 72 18.54 -1.95 -10.23
C HIS A 72 18.10 -3.16 -11.04
N ILE A 73 18.74 -3.38 -12.19
CA ILE A 73 18.51 -4.53 -13.04
C ILE A 73 19.81 -5.32 -13.19
N LEU A 74 19.76 -6.61 -12.92
CA LEU A 74 20.81 -7.51 -13.37
C LEU A 74 20.60 -7.90 -14.83
N LEU A 75 21.48 -7.45 -15.70
CA LEU A 75 21.54 -7.91 -17.09
C LEU A 75 22.59 -9.02 -17.21
N MET A 76 22.21 -10.17 -17.76
CA MET A 76 23.13 -11.26 -18.05
C MET A 76 23.16 -11.48 -19.57
N ASN A 77 24.29 -11.21 -20.22
CA ASN A 77 24.46 -11.44 -21.66
C ASN A 77 25.61 -12.41 -21.94
N ASN A 78 25.63 -12.93 -23.17
CA ASN A 78 26.77 -13.67 -23.70
C ASN A 78 27.95 -12.73 -24.03
N LYS A 79 29.18 -13.26 -24.07
CA LYS A 79 30.41 -12.47 -23.83
C LYS A 79 30.71 -11.26 -24.71
N ASN A 80 30.07 -11.16 -25.88
CA ASN A 80 30.56 -10.31 -26.96
C ASN A 80 29.59 -9.20 -27.41
N ASN A 81 28.41 -9.03 -26.77
CA ASN A 81 27.25 -8.44 -27.45
C ASN A 81 26.44 -7.36 -26.68
N ILE A 82 26.97 -6.73 -25.62
CA ILE A 82 26.28 -5.56 -25.02
C ILE A 82 26.76 -4.29 -25.70
N LYS A 83 26.06 -3.82 -26.74
CA LYS A 83 26.27 -2.46 -27.26
C LYS A 83 25.46 -1.45 -26.45
N LYS A 84 25.88 -0.18 -26.52
CA LYS A 84 25.16 0.97 -25.94
C LYS A 84 23.65 0.87 -26.19
N GLY A 85 22.88 0.99 -25.13
CA GLY A 85 21.43 0.85 -25.15
C GLY A 85 20.81 1.62 -23.99
N ALA A 86 19.56 2.04 -24.15
CA ALA A 86 18.80 2.68 -23.09
C ALA A 86 18.01 1.63 -22.29
N GLN A 87 17.96 1.81 -20.98
CA GLN A 87 17.19 0.98 -20.06
C GLN A 87 16.14 1.83 -19.38
N GLN A 88 14.95 1.27 -19.24
CA GLN A 88 13.86 1.91 -18.55
C GLN A 88 13.13 0.91 -17.67
N ILE A 89 12.87 1.31 -16.43
CA ILE A 89 11.84 0.69 -15.59
C ILE A 89 10.75 1.72 -15.37
N VAL A 90 9.51 1.30 -15.57
CA VAL A 90 8.35 2.08 -15.15
C VAL A 90 7.58 1.27 -14.14
N LEU A 91 7.44 1.79 -12.92
CA LEU A 91 6.62 1.21 -11.87
C LEU A 91 5.25 1.85 -11.90
N LYS A 92 4.19 1.04 -11.93
CA LYS A 92 2.80 1.46 -11.71
C LYS A 92 2.36 0.97 -10.33
N ILE A 93 1.85 1.89 -9.52
CA ILE A 93 1.18 1.58 -8.26
C ILE A 93 -0.31 1.55 -8.55
N ILE A 94 -0.94 0.39 -8.37
CA ILE A 94 -2.32 0.11 -8.75
C ILE A 94 -3.15 -0.16 -7.48
N PRO A 95 -4.20 0.65 -7.22
CA PRO A 95 -5.17 0.33 -6.17
C PRO A 95 -5.85 -1.03 -6.39
N THR A 96 -6.17 -1.72 -5.30
CA THR A 96 -6.88 -3.00 -5.36
C THR A 96 -8.40 -2.82 -5.46
N ASP A 97 -8.90 -1.66 -5.07
CA ASP A 97 -10.31 -1.29 -4.91
C ASP A 97 -10.94 -0.58 -6.12
N ILE A 98 -10.27 -0.61 -7.27
CA ILE A 98 -10.75 -0.01 -8.53
C ILE A 98 -11.17 -1.08 -9.55
N GLU A 99 -11.91 -0.65 -10.56
CA GLU A 99 -12.24 -1.45 -11.74
C GLU A 99 -11.53 -0.86 -12.95
N LEU A 100 -10.76 -1.68 -13.66
CA LEU A 100 -10.01 -1.29 -14.85
C LEU A 100 -10.78 -1.66 -16.12
N HIS A 101 -10.40 -1.08 -17.26
CA HIS A 101 -11.06 -1.42 -18.54
C HIS A 101 -10.96 -2.94 -18.81
N GLY A 102 -12.02 -3.48 -19.42
CA GLY A 102 -12.16 -4.92 -19.64
C GLY A 102 -12.65 -5.71 -18.42
N ASN A 103 -13.31 -5.05 -17.46
CA ASN A 103 -13.85 -5.65 -16.22
C ASN A 103 -12.79 -6.36 -15.38
N ILE A 104 -11.55 -5.86 -15.42
CA ILE A 104 -10.46 -6.41 -14.62
C ILE A 104 -10.55 -5.79 -13.24
N LYS A 105 -10.81 -6.63 -12.25
CA LYS A 105 -10.82 -6.25 -10.83
C LYS A 105 -9.53 -6.72 -10.18
N PRO A 106 -8.57 -5.83 -9.86
CA PRO A 106 -7.29 -6.23 -9.30
C PRO A 106 -7.43 -7.08 -8.03
N LYS A 107 -8.45 -6.81 -7.21
CA LYS A 107 -8.79 -7.61 -6.02
C LYS A 107 -9.04 -9.09 -6.32
N GLU A 108 -9.66 -9.42 -7.45
CA GLU A 108 -9.94 -10.82 -7.82
C GLU A 108 -8.67 -11.57 -8.22
N LEU A 109 -7.65 -10.84 -8.67
CA LEU A 109 -6.36 -11.41 -9.07
C LEU A 109 -5.47 -11.79 -7.87
N LEU A 110 -5.80 -11.30 -6.66
CA LEU A 110 -5.04 -11.62 -5.44
C LEU A 110 -5.07 -13.12 -5.09
N SER A 111 -6.07 -13.86 -5.60
CA SER A 111 -6.16 -15.31 -5.44
C SER A 111 -5.15 -16.11 -6.27
N LYS A 112 -4.49 -15.47 -7.24
CA LYS A 112 -3.57 -16.10 -8.21
C LYS A 112 -2.11 -15.72 -7.98
N LEU A 113 -1.81 -15.17 -6.79
CA LEU A 113 -0.47 -14.73 -6.45
C LEU A 113 0.41 -15.91 -6.06
N GLU A 114 1.70 -15.77 -6.34
CA GLU A 114 2.72 -16.73 -5.95
C GLU A 114 3.42 -16.24 -4.68
N SER A 115 3.46 -17.05 -3.63
CA SER A 115 4.13 -16.66 -2.38
C SER A 115 5.62 -16.40 -2.61
N SER A 116 6.15 -15.31 -2.06
CA SER A 116 7.59 -15.03 -2.06
C SER A 116 8.23 -15.20 -0.68
N ALA A 117 9.57 -15.30 -0.65
CA ALA A 117 10.34 -15.29 0.58
C ALA A 117 10.49 -13.90 1.23
N TYR A 118 10.09 -12.82 0.53
CA TYR A 118 10.38 -11.44 0.92
C TYR A 118 9.25 -10.77 1.72
N GLY A 119 8.27 -11.54 2.21
CA GLY A 119 7.15 -11.00 3.01
C GLY A 119 6.11 -10.24 2.18
N TYR A 120 6.03 -10.50 0.88
CA TYR A 120 4.97 -10.09 -0.05
C TYR A 120 4.82 -11.16 -1.12
N ASP A 121 3.78 -11.09 -1.94
CA ASP A 121 3.54 -12.10 -2.98
C ASP A 121 3.91 -11.57 -4.37
N TYR A 122 4.27 -12.47 -5.26
CA TYR A 122 4.56 -12.19 -6.66
C TYR A 122 3.32 -12.32 -7.52
N ILE A 123 3.26 -11.47 -8.54
CA ILE A 123 2.24 -11.51 -9.59
C ILE A 123 2.86 -12.20 -10.80
N PRO A 124 2.24 -13.31 -11.29
CA PRO A 124 2.65 -13.95 -12.53
C PRO A 124 2.73 -12.96 -13.70
N GLU A 125 3.72 -13.15 -14.57
CA GLU A 125 4.03 -12.20 -15.64
C GLU A 125 2.84 -11.93 -16.58
N GLU A 126 2.08 -12.95 -16.96
CA GLU A 126 0.86 -12.77 -17.79
C GLU A 126 -0.18 -11.87 -17.11
N LEU A 127 -0.32 -11.99 -15.79
CA LEU A 127 -1.22 -11.14 -15.01
C LEU A 127 -0.66 -9.73 -14.84
N ALA A 128 0.65 -9.61 -14.66
CA ALA A 128 1.34 -8.33 -14.58
C ALA A 128 1.21 -7.55 -15.90
N GLU A 129 1.40 -8.21 -17.04
CA GLU A 129 1.18 -7.65 -18.37
C GLU A 129 -0.27 -7.23 -18.58
N LYS A 130 -1.21 -8.10 -18.21
CA LYS A 130 -2.65 -7.79 -18.30
C LYS A 130 -3.01 -6.57 -17.46
N LEU A 131 -2.52 -6.48 -16.23
CA LEU A 131 -2.72 -5.33 -15.34
C LEU A 131 -2.06 -4.06 -15.89
N TRP A 132 -0.87 -4.19 -16.47
CA TRP A 132 -0.16 -3.07 -17.08
C TRP A 132 -0.96 -2.44 -18.23
N ASN A 133 -1.56 -3.29 -19.06
CA ASN A 133 -2.32 -2.92 -20.26
C ASN A 133 -3.81 -2.69 -20.00
N ALA A 134 -4.30 -2.92 -18.78
CA ALA A 134 -5.73 -2.83 -18.45
C ALA A 134 -6.31 -1.41 -18.60
N MET A 135 -5.48 -0.38 -18.74
CA MET A 135 -5.87 1.01 -19.03
C MET A 135 -5.31 1.51 -20.36
N ALA A 136 -4.71 0.62 -21.16
CA ALA A 136 -4.27 0.98 -22.50
C ALA A 136 -5.49 1.13 -23.42
N GLU A 137 -5.43 2.11 -24.32
CA GLU A 137 -6.41 2.27 -25.39
C GLU A 137 -6.34 1.10 -26.39
N PRO A 138 -7.33 0.95 -27.29
CA PRO A 138 -7.33 -0.09 -28.32
C PRO A 138 -6.10 -0.08 -29.23
N ASP A 139 -5.43 1.05 -29.37
CA ASP A 139 -4.17 1.20 -30.13
C ASP A 139 -2.91 0.86 -29.31
N GLY A 140 -3.08 0.48 -28.04
CA GLY A 140 -2.02 0.18 -27.09
C GLY A 140 -1.40 1.41 -26.41
N SER A 141 -1.91 2.62 -26.68
CA SER A 141 -1.42 3.83 -26.03
C SER A 141 -1.86 3.90 -24.55
N ILE A 142 -0.98 4.42 -23.68
CA ILE A 142 -1.25 4.59 -22.25
C ILE A 142 -1.28 6.08 -21.95
N TYR A 143 -2.43 6.58 -21.49
CA TYR A 143 -2.61 7.98 -21.09
C TYR A 143 -2.51 8.12 -19.57
N PHE A 144 -1.40 8.70 -19.09
CA PHE A 144 -1.15 8.85 -17.65
C PHE A 144 -2.20 9.70 -16.92
N GLU A 145 -2.85 10.63 -17.61
CA GLU A 145 -3.91 11.45 -17.01
C GLU A 145 -5.12 10.59 -16.64
N LYS A 146 -5.55 9.69 -17.55
CA LYS A 146 -6.65 8.75 -17.28
C LYS A 146 -6.31 7.77 -16.17
N GLU A 147 -5.06 7.31 -16.11
CA GLU A 147 -4.59 6.45 -15.02
C GLU A 147 -4.63 7.17 -13.67
N LYS A 148 -4.28 8.45 -13.62
CA LYS A 148 -4.35 9.27 -12.40
C LYS A 148 -5.77 9.48 -11.91
N ASP A 149 -6.73 9.62 -12.80
CA ASP A 149 -8.15 9.80 -12.44
C ASP A 149 -8.69 8.59 -11.65
N VAL A 150 -8.19 7.39 -11.93
CA VAL A 150 -8.51 6.16 -11.19
C VAL A 150 -7.53 5.87 -10.05
N GLY A 151 -6.61 6.80 -9.78
CA GLY A 151 -5.65 6.71 -8.67
C GLY A 151 -4.43 5.83 -8.93
N ILE A 152 -4.14 5.48 -10.19
CA ILE A 152 -2.88 4.82 -10.57
C ILE A 152 -1.79 5.90 -10.71
N GLU A 153 -0.61 5.62 -10.15
CA GLU A 153 0.55 6.50 -10.23
C GLU A 153 1.74 5.75 -10.81
N SER A 154 2.56 6.46 -11.59
CA SER A 154 3.73 5.88 -12.27
C SER A 154 5.04 6.53 -11.81
N VAL A 155 6.09 5.73 -11.65
CA VAL A 155 7.46 6.17 -11.35
C VAL A 155 8.40 5.68 -12.44
N TYR A 156 9.20 6.58 -12.98
CA TYR A 156 10.09 6.29 -14.10
C TYR A 156 11.54 6.28 -13.65
N PHE A 157 12.22 5.20 -14.00
CA PHE A 157 13.64 5.03 -13.84
C PHE A 157 14.23 4.82 -15.22
N SER A 158 15.30 5.54 -15.53
CA SER A 158 16.06 5.25 -16.75
C SER A 158 17.49 5.74 -16.64
N GLU A 159 18.35 4.97 -17.30
CA GLU A 159 19.76 5.28 -17.48
C GLU A 159 19.99 5.55 -18.95
N SER A 160 20.85 6.53 -19.21
CA SER A 160 21.11 7.04 -20.54
C SER A 160 22.06 6.12 -21.32
N GLN A 161 23.07 5.50 -20.68
CA GLN A 161 24.03 4.61 -21.36
C GLN A 161 24.65 3.57 -20.40
N ILE A 162 24.72 2.32 -20.83
CA ILE A 162 25.64 1.31 -20.26
C ILE A 162 26.95 1.36 -21.06
N GLU A 163 28.09 1.42 -20.36
CA GLU A 163 29.43 1.35 -20.97
C GLU A 163 29.73 -0.05 -21.52
N GLU A 164 30.44 -0.12 -22.66
CA GLU A 164 30.66 -1.36 -23.43
C GLU A 164 31.46 -2.45 -22.67
N ASP A 165 32.21 -2.08 -21.64
CA ASP A 165 33.19 -2.96 -20.97
C ASP A 165 32.69 -3.64 -19.68
N LEU A 166 31.41 -3.47 -19.31
CA LEU A 166 30.86 -4.09 -18.10
C LEU A 166 30.48 -5.55 -18.38
N PHE A 167 31.35 -6.49 -17.96
CA PHE A 167 31.21 -7.92 -18.25
C PHE A 167 30.72 -8.77 -17.06
N GLN A 168 29.80 -9.71 -17.36
CA GLN A 168 29.18 -10.75 -16.51
C GLN A 168 28.32 -10.27 -15.33
N GLY A 169 27.02 -10.10 -15.60
CA GLY A 169 26.04 -9.76 -14.56
C GLY A 169 26.18 -8.31 -14.13
N VAL A 170 25.91 -7.39 -15.07
CA VAL A 170 25.96 -5.96 -14.77
C VAL A 170 24.73 -5.62 -13.96
N ASP A 171 24.94 -5.20 -12.72
CA ASP A 171 23.93 -4.48 -11.97
C ASP A 171 23.87 -3.04 -12.50
N VAL A 172 22.81 -2.74 -13.24
CA VAL A 172 22.57 -1.43 -13.80
C VAL A 172 21.71 -0.65 -12.82
N GLU A 173 22.31 0.34 -12.16
CA GLU A 173 21.56 1.34 -11.38
C GLU A 173 20.84 2.29 -12.34
N LEU A 174 19.55 2.50 -12.08
CA LEU A 174 18.67 3.40 -12.80
C LEU A 174 18.14 4.43 -11.81
N ARG A 175 18.33 5.71 -12.12
CA ARG A 175 17.85 6.81 -11.30
C ARG A 175 16.47 7.25 -11.73
N VAL A 176 15.71 7.79 -10.78
CA VAL A 176 14.37 8.32 -11.05
C VAL A 176 14.49 9.54 -11.97
N GLN A 177 13.72 9.52 -13.05
CA GLN A 177 13.55 10.66 -13.95
C GLN A 177 12.19 11.33 -13.76
N HIS A 178 11.17 10.56 -13.37
CA HIS A 178 9.85 11.08 -13.08
C HIS A 178 9.32 10.47 -11.78
N ILE A 179 9.07 11.34 -10.81
CA ILE A 179 8.47 11.01 -9.52
C ILE A 179 6.94 11.07 -9.61
N PRO A 180 6.20 10.41 -8.69
CA PRO A 180 4.77 10.65 -8.56
C PRO A 180 4.45 12.13 -8.40
N THR A 181 3.26 12.53 -8.84
CA THR A 181 2.85 13.94 -8.78
C THR A 181 2.81 14.46 -7.34
N ALA A 182 2.87 15.79 -7.16
CA ALA A 182 2.73 16.41 -5.84
C ALA A 182 1.37 16.10 -5.17
N LEU A 183 0.37 15.69 -5.96
CA LEU A 183 -0.97 15.29 -5.50
C LEU A 183 -1.09 13.77 -5.29
N SER A 184 -0.02 13.00 -5.51
CA SER A 184 -0.01 11.56 -5.35
C SER A 184 -0.38 11.17 -3.92
N LYS A 185 -1.24 10.16 -3.81
CA LYS A 185 -1.64 9.57 -2.53
C LYS A 185 -0.54 8.65 -1.95
N TYR A 186 0.45 8.26 -2.77
CA TYR A 186 1.50 7.30 -2.43
C TYR A 186 2.77 7.99 -1.95
N THR A 187 2.70 8.56 -0.75
CA THR A 187 3.79 9.35 -0.17
C THR A 187 4.64 8.57 0.82
N SER A 188 4.19 7.39 1.24
CA SER A 188 4.82 6.59 2.30
C SER A 188 4.65 5.10 2.05
N ILE A 189 5.43 4.27 2.77
CA ILE A 189 5.27 2.81 2.74
C ILE A 189 3.85 2.41 3.19
N HIS A 190 3.28 3.13 4.15
CA HIS A 190 1.91 2.91 4.59
C HIS A 190 0.85 3.16 3.51
N ASP A 191 1.13 4.03 2.53
CA ASP A 191 0.19 4.33 1.45
C ASP A 191 0.22 3.27 0.33
N ILE A 192 1.37 2.62 0.12
CA ILE A 192 1.55 1.57 -0.90
C ILE A 192 1.26 0.16 -0.35
N LYS A 193 1.13 0.02 0.96
CA LYS A 193 0.63 -1.20 1.63
C LYS A 193 -0.79 -1.54 1.14
N GLY A 194 -1.03 -2.82 0.88
CA GLY A 194 -2.27 -3.34 0.32
C GLY A 194 -2.49 -2.98 -1.16
N LYS A 195 -1.45 -2.52 -1.86
CA LYS A 195 -1.49 -2.16 -3.29
C LYS A 195 -0.68 -3.13 -4.13
N ILE A 196 -1.03 -3.16 -5.41
CA ILE A 196 -0.30 -3.90 -6.43
C ILE A 196 0.75 -2.97 -7.03
N ILE A 197 1.97 -3.45 -7.18
CA ILE A 197 3.03 -2.73 -7.88
C ILE A 197 3.43 -3.57 -9.09
N VAL A 198 3.27 -3.02 -10.29
CA VAL A 198 3.69 -3.66 -11.54
C VAL A 198 4.84 -2.86 -12.12
N ALA A 199 5.92 -3.53 -12.50
CA ALA A 199 7.03 -2.94 -13.23
C ALA A 199 7.02 -3.41 -14.69
N ARG A 200 7.10 -2.46 -15.62
CA ARG A 200 7.50 -2.71 -17.00
C ARG A 200 8.99 -2.42 -17.12
N ILE A 201 9.74 -3.42 -17.51
CA ILE A 201 11.19 -3.33 -17.72
C ILE A 201 11.43 -3.38 -19.22
N ALA A 202 12.03 -2.33 -19.78
CA ALA A 202 12.39 -2.25 -21.18
C ALA A 202 13.90 -2.07 -21.32
N VAL A 203 14.54 -2.98 -22.05
CA VAL A 203 15.99 -2.97 -22.26
C VAL A 203 16.23 -2.96 -23.75
N LYS A 204 16.67 -1.81 -24.28
CA LYS A 204 16.94 -1.66 -25.71
C LYS A 204 18.42 -1.92 -25.98
N THR A 205 18.80 -3.18 -26.15
CA THR A 205 20.14 -3.58 -26.63
C THR A 205 20.05 -4.21 -28.01
N ILE A 206 21.19 -4.29 -28.72
CA ILE A 206 21.24 -4.91 -30.06
C ILE A 206 20.93 -6.42 -29.99
N ASP A 207 21.35 -7.07 -28.90
CA ASP A 207 21.06 -8.48 -28.64
C ASP A 207 20.24 -8.61 -27.37
N ASN A 208 19.02 -9.17 -27.53
CA ASN A 208 18.02 -9.40 -26.49
C ASN A 208 18.64 -9.86 -25.17
N PRO A 209 18.71 -8.99 -24.15
CA PRO A 209 19.42 -9.31 -22.94
C PRO A 209 18.57 -10.19 -22.04
N TYR A 210 19.21 -11.06 -21.27
CA TYR A 210 18.50 -11.77 -20.22
C TYR A 210 18.41 -10.88 -18.98
N ILE A 211 17.17 -10.62 -18.54
CA ILE A 211 16.87 -9.87 -17.33
C ILE A 211 16.85 -10.87 -16.16
N GLY A 212 17.88 -10.84 -15.32
CA GLY A 212 18.03 -11.75 -14.19
C GLY A 212 17.08 -11.42 -13.04
N TRP A 213 17.39 -10.34 -12.32
CA TRP A 213 16.56 -9.83 -11.23
C TRP A 213 16.35 -8.33 -11.39
N VAL A 214 15.26 -7.85 -10.80
CA VAL A 214 14.96 -6.43 -10.67
C VAL A 214 14.68 -6.14 -9.22
N ARG A 215 15.33 -5.11 -8.69
CA ARG A 215 15.06 -4.58 -7.36
C ARG A 215 14.86 -3.08 -7.41
N VAL A 216 14.02 -2.57 -6.53
CA VAL A 216 13.78 -1.14 -6.35
C VAL A 216 14.11 -0.79 -4.92
N ASN A 217 15.07 0.09 -4.74
CA ASN A 217 15.50 0.59 -3.44
C ASN A 217 14.69 1.84 -3.12
N LEU A 218 13.59 1.67 -2.39
CA LEU A 218 12.79 2.76 -1.86
C LEU A 218 13.53 3.40 -0.69
N GLU A 219 14.03 4.60 -0.91
CA GLU A 219 14.63 5.38 0.17
C GLU A 219 13.51 5.95 1.05
N THR A 220 13.58 5.71 2.36
CA THR A 220 12.61 6.25 3.32
C THR A 220 13.32 6.94 4.48
N ARG A 221 12.60 7.78 5.23
CA ARG A 221 13.16 8.42 6.43
C ARG A 221 13.57 7.43 7.53
N ALA A 222 12.98 6.24 7.59
CA ALA A 222 13.36 5.20 8.55
C ALA A 222 14.50 4.30 8.06
N GLY A 223 14.93 4.45 6.79
CA GLY A 223 15.94 3.63 6.15
C GLY A 223 15.49 3.09 4.79
N PRO A 224 16.41 2.51 4.01
CA PRO A 224 16.11 1.96 2.71
C PRO A 224 15.28 0.68 2.83
N LEU A 225 14.33 0.52 1.91
CA LEU A 225 13.52 -0.68 1.75
C LEU A 225 13.72 -1.21 0.33
N ILE A 226 14.01 -2.50 0.20
CA ILE A 226 14.26 -3.13 -1.10
C ILE A 226 13.05 -3.96 -1.51
N LEU A 227 12.44 -3.58 -2.63
CA LEU A 227 11.42 -4.37 -3.31
C LEU A 227 12.08 -5.26 -4.35
N HIS A 228 11.96 -6.57 -4.20
CA HIS A 228 12.43 -7.58 -5.13
C HIS A 228 11.28 -8.01 -6.03
N PHE A 229 11.49 -7.92 -7.34
CA PHE A 229 10.53 -8.44 -8.30
C PHE A 229 10.92 -9.87 -8.71
N PRO A 230 9.94 -10.72 -9.07
CA PRO A 230 10.19 -12.11 -9.41
C PRO A 230 11.28 -12.25 -10.49
N PRO A 231 12.28 -13.13 -10.30
CA PRO A 231 13.25 -13.43 -11.34
C PRO A 231 12.65 -14.35 -12.41
N LYS A 232 13.15 -14.25 -13.64
CA LYS A 232 12.90 -15.13 -14.81
C LYS A 232 11.59 -14.96 -15.60
N GLN A 233 11.75 -15.04 -16.92
CA GLN A 233 10.80 -15.71 -17.83
C GLN A 233 11.27 -17.16 -17.99
N ILE A 234 10.47 -18.15 -17.56
CA ILE A 234 10.66 -19.56 -17.94
C ILE A 234 9.46 -19.95 -18.80
N ALA A 235 9.68 -20.33 -20.05
CA ALA A 235 8.69 -21.08 -20.83
C ALA A 235 9.28 -22.43 -21.22
N ASN A 236 8.51 -23.51 -21.03
CA ASN A 236 8.91 -24.87 -21.40
C ASN A 236 10.29 -25.28 -20.84
N GLY A 237 10.61 -24.84 -19.61
CA GLY A 237 11.89 -25.12 -18.96
C GLY A 237 13.09 -24.35 -19.53
N LYS A 238 12.88 -23.43 -20.47
CA LYS A 238 13.92 -22.59 -21.08
C LYS A 238 13.76 -21.13 -20.64
N LEU A 239 14.89 -20.48 -20.39
CA LEU A 239 14.94 -19.03 -20.16
C LEU A 239 14.60 -18.32 -21.47
N ILE A 240 13.65 -17.39 -21.44
CA ILE A 240 13.30 -16.56 -22.59
C ILE A 240 14.06 -15.24 -22.49
N SER A 241 14.57 -14.75 -23.61
CA SER A 241 15.06 -13.38 -23.75
C SER A 241 13.96 -12.51 -24.37
N SER A 242 13.69 -11.35 -23.77
CA SER A 242 12.70 -10.39 -24.26
C SER A 242 13.18 -8.97 -24.02
N TYR A 243 12.89 -8.08 -24.98
CA TYR A 243 13.15 -6.63 -24.85
C TYR A 243 12.30 -5.98 -23.75
N VAL A 244 11.11 -6.53 -23.49
CA VAL A 244 10.16 -6.02 -22.52
C VAL A 244 9.70 -7.14 -21.60
N ARG A 245 9.69 -6.87 -20.30
CA ARG A 245 9.23 -7.79 -19.28
C ARG A 245 8.26 -7.10 -18.34
N TYR A 246 7.23 -7.82 -17.92
CA TYR A 246 6.28 -7.36 -16.90
C TYR A 246 6.47 -8.21 -15.65
N VAL A 247 6.67 -7.55 -14.52
CA VAL A 247 6.79 -8.21 -13.22
C VAL A 247 5.91 -7.48 -12.24
N GLY A 248 5.35 -8.18 -11.26
CA GLY A 248 4.53 -7.51 -10.25
C GLY A 248 4.68 -8.13 -8.87
N ILE A 249 4.37 -7.33 -7.88
CA ILE A 249 4.30 -7.72 -6.48
C ILE A 249 3.01 -7.19 -5.86
N PHE A 250 2.54 -7.87 -4.83
CA PHE A 250 1.45 -7.42 -3.97
C PHE A 250 1.96 -7.24 -2.54
N LEU A 251 1.95 -6.02 -2.05
CA LEU A 251 2.40 -5.68 -0.70
C LEU A 251 1.29 -5.96 0.32
N ASP A 252 1.08 -7.24 0.61
CA ASP A 252 0.08 -7.70 1.58
C ASP A 252 0.30 -7.06 2.97
N ASP A 253 -0.74 -6.42 3.52
CA ASP A 253 -0.71 -5.73 4.82
C ASP A 253 -0.27 -6.64 5.97
N GLU A 254 -0.57 -7.93 5.91
CA GLU A 254 -0.28 -8.89 6.99
C GLU A 254 1.15 -9.42 6.94
N LYS A 255 1.65 -9.65 5.72
CA LYS A 255 2.98 -10.21 5.47
C LYS A 255 4.06 -9.13 5.45
N PHE A 256 3.71 -7.94 4.95
CA PHE A 256 4.65 -6.87 4.71
C PHE A 256 4.85 -5.99 5.95
N ARG A 257 5.78 -6.43 6.81
CA ARG A 257 6.15 -5.74 8.05
C ARG A 257 7.31 -4.79 7.79
N PHE A 258 7.10 -3.53 8.15
CA PHE A 258 8.07 -2.43 8.13
C PHE A 258 8.26 -1.97 9.58
#